data_AF-A0AAW6REC1-F1
#
_entry.id   AF-A0AAW6REC1-F1
#
_cell.length_a   1.000
_cell.length_b   1.000
_cell.length_c   1.000
_cell.angle_alpha   90.00
_cell.angle_beta   90.00
_cell.angle_gamma   90.00
#
_symmetry.space_group_name_H-M   'P 1'
#
loop_
_entity.id
_entity.type
_entity.pdbx_description
1 polymer ?
#
loop_
_entity_poly.entity_id
_entity_poly.type
_entity_poly.pdbx_seq_one_letter_code
_entity_poly.pdbx_strand_id
1 'polypeptide(L)'
;MRPWQQAVDSFFPGDDDDPDIDDLTWQTPPAFAAGDIMVYVADAPSPAIIQVETLSSGSDGEGINASPETEWGPYSAGLSLGAIERRLRDYLPAAPTTLTEPLAQRFLVALEAEASDPTPWRDVDDSWCRLRHSDELPAAPPFGPRRCVGCGSEFTPERVAETHHGGGDDPAFSDSSSFAVCADCHDRLHQPLPETLADLVFEQRPPCPACSAIRTLAVMWGMPPGPPGPCVVLAGCDVTGTILEMRCAICGYEWSEHDDLYPLATGAAGGDRVRARLCDYPPQDFPPSPRDQPGRLVVGRYHPHHVDGAWESGTRHLIIGEDRKHYIVDPATIRWPDPADNFSTN
;
A
#
# COMPACT_ATOMS: atom_id res chain seq x y z
N MET A 1 17.17 -0.71 1.19
CA MET A 1 16.06 -1.56 0.74
C MET A 1 16.35 -2.98 1.25
N ARG A 2 15.36 -3.76 1.70
CA ARG A 2 15.60 -5.14 2.15
C ARG A 2 15.82 -6.02 0.91
N PRO A 3 16.72 -7.03 0.94
CA PRO A 3 17.02 -7.85 -0.25
C PRO A 3 15.79 -8.52 -0.90
N TRP A 4 14.82 -8.97 -0.09
CA TRP A 4 13.57 -9.54 -0.61
C TRP A 4 12.66 -8.50 -1.28
N GLN A 5 12.73 -7.22 -0.89
CA GLN A 5 11.95 -6.16 -1.54
C GLN A 5 12.47 -5.93 -2.96
N GLN A 6 13.78 -5.93 -3.16
CA GLN A 6 14.38 -5.84 -4.50
C GLN A 6 13.97 -7.01 -5.41
N ALA A 7 13.88 -8.23 -4.86
CA ALA A 7 13.43 -9.41 -5.60
C ALA A 7 11.95 -9.33 -6.00
N VAL A 8 11.10 -8.79 -5.12
CA VAL A 8 9.70 -8.49 -5.47
C VAL A 8 9.67 -7.39 -6.54
N ASP A 9 10.32 -6.25 -6.31
CA ASP A 9 10.35 -5.12 -7.25
C ASP A 9 10.91 -5.52 -8.64
N SER A 10 11.78 -6.53 -8.75
CA SER A 10 12.24 -7.06 -10.05
C SER A 10 11.17 -7.81 -10.85
N PHE A 11 10.19 -8.44 -10.17
CA PHE A 11 8.99 -8.99 -10.81
C PHE A 11 7.87 -7.95 -10.95
N PHE A 12 7.98 -6.84 -10.22
CA PHE A 12 6.98 -5.78 -10.10
C PHE A 12 7.62 -4.39 -10.24
N PRO A 13 8.14 -4.01 -11.42
CA PRO A 13 8.69 -2.67 -11.59
C PRO A 13 7.56 -1.66 -11.34
N GLY A 14 7.70 -0.87 -10.28
CA GLY A 14 6.91 0.35 -10.10
C GLY A 14 7.30 1.42 -11.14
N ASP A 15 6.86 2.66 -10.92
CA ASP A 15 7.27 3.86 -11.70
C ASP A 15 8.82 4.12 -11.74
N ASP A 16 9.64 3.26 -11.11
CA ASP A 16 11.11 3.34 -11.17
C ASP A 16 11.62 2.36 -12.24
N ASP A 17 12.20 2.94 -13.30
CA ASP A 17 12.62 2.25 -14.54
C ASP A 17 13.83 1.30 -14.40
N ASP A 18 14.39 1.06 -13.21
CA ASP A 18 15.56 0.17 -13.04
C ASP A 18 15.60 -0.48 -11.63
N PRO A 19 14.84 -1.56 -11.37
CA PRO A 19 15.31 -2.56 -10.43
C PRO A 19 16.49 -3.29 -11.08
N ASP A 20 17.72 -2.96 -10.66
CA ASP A 20 18.96 -3.59 -11.13
C ASP A 20 18.94 -5.10 -10.81
N ILE A 21 18.35 -5.91 -11.69
CA ILE A 21 18.25 -7.36 -11.59
C ILE A 21 19.63 -8.02 -11.40
N ASP A 22 20.68 -7.33 -11.83
CA ASP A 22 22.10 -7.70 -11.67
C ASP A 22 22.58 -7.69 -10.20
N ASP A 23 21.88 -6.98 -9.30
CA ASP A 23 22.17 -6.98 -7.86
C ASP A 23 21.57 -8.21 -7.13
N LEU A 24 20.66 -8.94 -7.79
CA LEU A 24 20.02 -10.14 -7.23
C LEU A 24 20.76 -11.40 -7.66
N THR A 25 21.20 -12.20 -6.68
CA THR A 25 21.75 -13.52 -6.95
C THR A 25 20.64 -14.56 -7.01
N TRP A 26 20.15 -14.86 -8.22
CA TRP A 26 19.24 -15.99 -8.43
C TRP A 26 20.01 -17.31 -8.38
N GLN A 27 19.57 -18.23 -7.52
CA GLN A 27 20.08 -19.59 -7.50
C GLN A 27 19.15 -20.49 -8.29
N THR A 28 19.55 -20.82 -9.52
CA THR A 28 18.82 -21.77 -10.36
C THR A 28 19.37 -23.19 -10.19
N PRO A 29 18.52 -24.23 -10.30
CA PRO A 29 19.02 -25.60 -10.36
C PRO A 29 19.88 -25.81 -11.62
N PRO A 30 20.89 -26.70 -11.56
CA PRO A 30 21.89 -26.86 -12.62
C PRO A 30 21.33 -27.42 -13.94
N ALA A 31 20.10 -27.92 -13.96
CA ALA A 31 19.41 -28.36 -15.15
C ALA A 31 17.89 -28.21 -14.97
N PHE A 32 17.21 -27.80 -16.03
CA PHE A 32 15.76 -27.77 -16.15
C PHE A 32 15.35 -28.08 -17.60
N ALA A 33 14.12 -28.55 -17.80
CA ALA A 33 13.52 -28.81 -19.09
C ALA A 33 12.34 -27.86 -19.36
N ALA A 34 11.99 -27.71 -20.64
CA ALA A 34 10.75 -27.03 -20.99
C ALA A 34 9.54 -27.75 -20.40
N GLY A 35 8.64 -26.99 -19.78
CA GLY A 35 7.48 -27.49 -19.04
C GLY A 35 7.75 -27.73 -17.56
N ASP A 36 8.99 -27.60 -17.07
CA ASP A 36 9.27 -27.65 -15.64
C ASP A 36 8.68 -26.44 -14.93
N ILE A 37 8.26 -26.62 -13.68
CA ILE A 37 7.73 -25.53 -12.85
C ILE A 37 8.84 -25.03 -11.94
N MET A 38 9.15 -23.74 -12.02
CA MET A 38 10.06 -23.05 -11.12
C MET A 38 9.27 -22.24 -10.09
N VAL A 39 9.61 -22.45 -8.82
CA VAL A 39 9.00 -21.74 -7.69
C VAL A 39 10.07 -20.83 -7.09
N TYR A 40 9.79 -19.54 -7.06
CA TYR A 40 10.72 -18.55 -6.51
C TYR A 40 10.43 -18.32 -5.04
N VAL A 41 11.46 -18.50 -4.21
CA VAL A 41 11.39 -18.32 -2.76
C VAL A 41 12.30 -17.16 -2.37
N ALA A 42 11.73 -16.15 -1.74
CA ALA A 42 12.47 -15.05 -1.13
C ALA A 42 12.93 -15.42 0.27
N ASP A 43 14.20 -15.13 0.57
CA ASP A 43 14.72 -15.16 1.93
C ASP A 43 14.21 -13.93 2.70
N ALA A 44 13.22 -14.18 3.53
CA ALA A 44 12.54 -13.21 4.37
C ALA A 44 12.49 -13.76 5.80
N PRO A 45 12.16 -12.92 6.81
CA PRO A 45 11.96 -13.38 8.19
C PRO A 45 11.19 -14.69 8.35
N SER A 46 10.20 -14.91 7.50
CA SER A 46 9.60 -16.21 7.20
C SER A 46 9.77 -16.45 5.70
N PRO A 47 10.46 -17.53 5.26
CA PRO A 47 10.67 -17.79 3.84
C PRO A 47 9.37 -17.80 3.05
N ALA A 48 9.36 -17.08 1.91
CA ALA A 48 8.14 -16.73 1.21
C ALA A 48 8.20 -17.13 -0.26
N ILE A 49 7.17 -17.79 -0.77
CA ILE A 49 7.00 -17.99 -2.22
C ILE A 49 6.47 -16.69 -2.82
N ILE A 50 7.15 -16.15 -3.84
CA ILE A 50 6.81 -14.86 -4.46
C ILE A 50 6.25 -15.00 -5.88
N GLN A 51 6.61 -16.08 -6.57
CA GLN A 51 6.25 -16.31 -7.97
C GLN A 51 6.34 -17.80 -8.30
N VAL A 52 5.50 -18.28 -9.21
CA VAL A 52 5.60 -19.63 -9.79
C VAL A 52 5.44 -19.55 -11.30
N GLU A 53 6.39 -20.13 -12.02
CA GLU A 53 6.44 -20.06 -13.48
C GLU A 53 6.64 -21.42 -14.10
N THR A 54 6.07 -21.60 -15.29
CA THR A 54 6.37 -22.75 -16.14
C THR A 54 7.49 -22.36 -17.11
N LEU A 55 8.63 -23.04 -17.01
CA LEU A 55 9.80 -22.79 -17.84
C LEU A 55 9.52 -23.19 -19.29
N SER A 56 10.00 -22.39 -20.25
CA SER A 56 9.99 -22.73 -21.66
C SER A 56 11.42 -22.85 -22.20
N SER A 57 11.60 -23.61 -23.28
CA SER A 57 12.87 -23.63 -24.03
C SER A 57 12.67 -22.96 -25.39
N GLY A 58 13.24 -21.78 -25.58
CA GLY A 58 13.23 -21.02 -26.83
C GLY A 58 14.60 -20.96 -27.53
N SER A 59 14.61 -20.57 -28.81
CA SER A 59 15.82 -20.52 -29.66
C SER A 59 16.84 -19.44 -29.29
N ASP A 60 16.46 -18.49 -28.45
CA ASP A 60 17.21 -17.25 -28.20
C ASP A 60 17.93 -17.26 -26.82
N GLY A 61 17.92 -18.40 -26.13
CA GLY A 61 18.61 -18.62 -24.86
C GLY A 61 17.79 -19.48 -23.90
N GLU A 62 18.46 -20.11 -22.93
CA GLU A 62 17.82 -20.63 -21.72
C GLU A 62 17.21 -19.44 -20.97
N GLY A 63 15.91 -19.22 -21.13
CA GLY A 63 15.25 -18.01 -20.65
C GLY A 63 13.87 -18.32 -20.09
N ILE A 64 13.61 -17.75 -18.92
CA ILE A 64 12.32 -17.64 -18.26
C ILE A 64 11.37 -16.91 -19.25
N ASN A 65 10.54 -17.67 -19.96
CA ASN A 65 9.58 -17.12 -20.91
C ASN A 65 8.31 -17.97 -20.85
N ALA A 66 7.55 -17.89 -19.76
CA ALA A 66 6.22 -18.46 -19.73
C ALA A 66 5.26 -17.59 -20.56
N SER A 67 4.25 -18.22 -21.16
CA SER A 67 3.10 -17.47 -21.66
C SER A 67 2.32 -16.92 -20.45
N PRO A 68 1.83 -15.67 -20.47
CA PRO A 68 1.10 -15.05 -19.36
C PRO A 68 -0.19 -15.80 -18.97
N GLU A 69 -0.61 -16.77 -19.77
CA GLU A 69 -1.80 -17.60 -19.51
C GLU A 69 -1.56 -18.74 -18.48
N THR A 70 -0.31 -19.03 -18.09
CA THR A 70 0.04 -20.16 -17.19
C THR A 70 0.86 -19.76 -15.95
N GLU A 71 1.03 -18.47 -15.72
CA GLU A 71 1.73 -17.95 -14.54
C GLU A 71 0.83 -18.05 -13.30
N TRP A 72 1.36 -18.59 -12.19
CA TRP A 72 0.68 -18.55 -10.90
C TRP A 72 1.38 -17.53 -9.99
N GLY A 73 0.58 -16.64 -9.43
CA GLY A 73 1.11 -15.41 -8.87
C GLY A 73 1.13 -14.30 -9.91
N PRO A 74 1.67 -13.14 -9.55
CA PRO A 74 2.66 -12.97 -8.48
C PRO A 74 2.04 -12.72 -7.09
N TYR A 75 2.74 -13.17 -6.03
CA TYR A 75 2.30 -13.08 -4.63
C TYR A 75 2.98 -11.92 -3.92
N SER A 76 2.42 -10.72 -4.00
CA SER A 76 3.01 -9.49 -3.44
C SER A 76 3.22 -9.52 -1.92
N ALA A 77 2.36 -10.22 -1.17
CA ALA A 77 2.49 -10.48 0.27
C ALA A 77 3.36 -11.71 0.61
N GLY A 78 3.70 -12.51 -0.41
CA GLY A 78 4.33 -13.81 -0.27
C GLY A 78 3.43 -14.90 0.34
N LEU A 79 3.65 -16.15 -0.05
CA LEU A 79 3.04 -17.31 0.63
C LEU A 79 4.05 -17.96 1.59
N SER A 80 3.62 -18.23 2.82
CA SER A 80 4.51 -18.74 3.88
C SER A 80 4.93 -20.17 3.57
N LEU A 81 6.24 -20.42 3.43
CA LEU A 81 6.74 -21.78 3.25
C LEU A 81 6.37 -22.66 4.45
N GLY A 82 6.41 -22.11 5.67
CA GLY A 82 5.99 -22.82 6.88
C GLY A 82 4.49 -23.17 6.89
N ALA A 83 3.62 -22.34 6.30
CA ALA A 83 2.21 -22.68 6.12
C ALA A 83 2.01 -23.81 5.11
N ILE A 84 2.77 -23.78 4.01
CA ILE A 84 2.79 -24.88 3.02
C ILE A 84 3.22 -26.19 3.67
N GLU A 85 4.32 -26.19 4.43
CA GLU A 85 4.82 -27.36 5.15
C GLU A 85 3.79 -27.91 6.15
N ARG A 86 3.08 -27.03 6.87
CA ARG A 86 1.95 -27.44 7.73
C ARG A 86 0.83 -28.13 6.97
N ARG A 87 0.44 -27.62 5.80
CA ARG A 87 -0.59 -28.25 4.95
C ARG A 87 -0.11 -29.59 4.40
N LEU A 88 1.16 -29.66 4.02
CA LEU A 88 1.81 -30.91 3.60
C LEU A 88 1.91 -31.92 4.75
N ARG A 89 1.96 -31.44 6.00
CA ARG A 89 2.33 -32.21 7.21
C ARG A 89 3.72 -32.84 7.07
N ASP A 90 4.62 -32.12 6.42
CA ASP A 90 5.98 -32.55 6.12
C ASP A 90 6.85 -31.32 5.87
N TYR A 91 8.17 -31.48 5.99
CA TYR A 91 9.13 -30.42 5.70
C TYR A 91 9.60 -30.50 4.25
N LEU A 92 9.77 -29.33 3.64
CA LEU A 92 10.36 -29.24 2.32
C LEU A 92 11.90 -29.30 2.44
N PRO A 93 12.58 -29.91 1.46
CA PRO A 93 14.02 -29.78 1.37
C PRO A 93 14.42 -28.31 1.21
N ALA A 94 15.57 -27.93 1.76
CA ALA A 94 16.08 -26.56 1.64
C ALA A 94 16.26 -26.18 0.16
N ALA A 95 15.76 -25.00 -0.21
CA ALA A 95 15.99 -24.42 -1.53
C ALA A 95 17.47 -23.98 -1.69
N PRO A 96 18.04 -24.00 -2.91
CA PRO A 96 17.44 -24.45 -4.17
C PRO A 96 17.46 -25.98 -4.29
N THR A 97 16.36 -26.58 -4.76
CA THR A 97 16.23 -28.04 -4.88
C THR A 97 15.12 -28.45 -5.84
N THR A 98 15.22 -29.65 -6.41
CA THR A 98 14.19 -30.25 -7.24
C THR A 98 13.36 -31.23 -6.40
N LEU A 99 12.03 -31.03 -6.38
CA LEU A 99 11.12 -31.92 -5.70
C LEU A 99 10.86 -33.19 -6.52
N THR A 100 10.63 -34.32 -5.85
CA THR A 100 10.16 -35.53 -6.53
C THR A 100 8.72 -35.35 -6.98
N GLU A 101 8.32 -35.99 -8.07
CA GLU A 101 6.97 -35.80 -8.66
C GLU A 101 5.80 -36.00 -7.67
N PRO A 102 5.80 -37.01 -6.77
CA PRO A 102 4.76 -37.14 -5.76
C PRO A 102 4.73 -35.98 -4.74
N LEU A 103 5.90 -35.45 -4.37
CA LEU A 103 6.02 -34.31 -3.47
C LEU A 103 5.64 -33.01 -4.18
N ALA A 104 6.07 -32.83 -5.43
CA ALA A 104 5.74 -31.68 -6.26
C ALA A 104 4.21 -31.54 -6.45
N GLN A 105 3.51 -32.64 -6.75
CA GLN A 105 2.05 -32.59 -6.91
C GLN A 105 1.34 -32.20 -5.61
N ARG A 106 1.78 -32.74 -4.47
CA ARG A 106 1.24 -32.36 -3.16
C ARG A 106 1.56 -30.91 -2.81
N PHE A 107 2.77 -30.47 -3.16
CA PHE A 107 3.22 -29.09 -2.96
C PHE A 107 2.34 -28.11 -3.73
N LEU A 108 2.07 -28.35 -5.02
CA LEU A 108 1.19 -27.48 -5.82
C LEU A 108 -0.23 -27.39 -5.26
N VAL A 109 -0.80 -28.52 -4.80
CA VAL A 109 -2.12 -28.52 -4.13
C VAL A 109 -2.10 -27.72 -2.82
N ALA A 110 -1.03 -27.86 -2.02
CA ALA A 110 -0.88 -27.09 -0.79
C ALA A 110 -0.70 -25.59 -1.06
N LEU A 111 0.02 -25.25 -2.13
CA LEU A 111 0.25 -23.89 -2.60
C LEU A 111 -1.06 -23.23 -3.06
N GLU A 112 -1.84 -23.89 -3.91
CA GLU A 112 -3.17 -23.38 -4.33
C GLU A 112 -4.11 -23.20 -3.14
N ALA A 113 -4.09 -24.13 -2.18
CA ALA A 113 -4.92 -24.05 -0.98
C ALA A 113 -4.50 -22.90 -0.06
N GLU A 114 -3.20 -22.65 0.11
CA GLU A 114 -2.69 -21.51 0.89
C GLU A 114 -2.94 -20.17 0.19
N ALA A 115 -2.82 -20.13 -1.14
CA ALA A 115 -3.16 -18.93 -1.92
C ALA A 115 -4.64 -18.56 -1.80
N SER A 116 -5.52 -19.56 -1.68
CA SER A 116 -6.97 -19.36 -1.61
C SER A 116 -7.48 -19.06 -0.19
N ASP A 117 -6.88 -19.69 0.82
CA ASP A 117 -7.28 -19.60 2.22
C ASP A 117 -6.02 -19.52 3.09
N PRO A 118 -5.38 -18.34 3.22
CA PRO A 118 -4.10 -18.21 3.91
C PRO A 118 -4.17 -18.66 5.37
N THR A 119 -3.12 -19.35 5.82
CA THR A 119 -3.01 -19.79 7.22
C THR A 119 -2.71 -18.57 8.11
N PRO A 120 -3.47 -18.35 9.20
CA PRO A 120 -3.14 -17.30 10.16
C PRO A 120 -1.72 -17.45 10.71
N TRP A 121 -0.95 -16.37 10.80
CA TRP A 121 0.47 -16.43 11.16
C TRP A 121 0.73 -17.11 12.51
N ARG A 122 -0.19 -16.97 13.47
CA ARG A 122 -0.12 -17.60 14.79
C ARG A 122 -0.12 -19.11 14.73
N ASP A 123 -0.82 -19.65 13.73
CA ASP A 123 -0.86 -21.09 13.51
C ASP A 123 0.44 -21.56 12.84
N VAL A 124 1.19 -20.66 12.20
CA VAL A 124 2.52 -20.93 11.64
C VAL A 124 3.60 -20.86 12.73
N ASP A 125 3.76 -19.71 13.36
CA ASP A 125 4.72 -19.46 14.45
C ASP A 125 4.31 -18.23 15.29
N ASP A 126 3.71 -18.47 16.46
CA ASP A 126 3.28 -17.43 17.38
C ASP A 126 4.44 -16.69 18.09
N SER A 127 5.63 -17.29 18.10
CA SER A 127 6.83 -16.69 18.70
C SER A 127 7.40 -15.54 17.87
N TRP A 128 6.94 -15.40 16.63
CA TRP A 128 7.39 -14.39 15.69
C TRP A 128 6.67 -13.04 15.82
N CYS A 129 5.89 -12.83 16.89
CA CYS A 129 5.33 -11.52 17.22
C CYS A 129 6.45 -10.50 17.52
N ARG A 130 6.95 -9.83 16.47
CA ARG A 130 8.01 -8.80 16.56
C ARG A 130 7.55 -7.55 17.31
N LEU A 131 6.25 -7.33 17.36
CA LEU A 131 5.63 -6.19 18.01
C LEU A 131 5.40 -6.54 19.48
N ARG A 132 6.19 -5.95 20.38
CA ARG A 132 6.07 -6.22 21.83
C ARG A 132 4.63 -5.99 22.29
N HIS A 133 4.01 -7.05 22.82
CA HIS A 133 2.74 -6.94 23.49
C HIS A 133 2.87 -5.97 24.66
N SER A 134 1.90 -5.07 24.76
CA SER A 134 1.69 -4.31 25.99
C SER A 134 1.06 -5.23 27.02
N ASP A 135 1.77 -5.55 28.11
CA ASP A 135 1.18 -6.21 29.29
C ASP A 135 0.14 -5.28 29.98
N GLU A 136 0.19 -3.99 29.70
CA GLU A 136 -0.88 -3.07 30.05
C GLU A 136 -2.07 -3.33 29.13
N LEU A 137 -3.12 -3.96 29.67
CA LEU A 137 -4.45 -3.99 29.07
C LEU A 137 -4.76 -2.60 28.51
N PRO A 138 -5.29 -2.48 27.28
CA PRO A 138 -5.68 -1.19 26.74
C PRO A 138 -6.55 -0.49 27.78
N ALA A 139 -6.24 0.77 28.08
CA ALA A 139 -7.04 1.55 29.02
C ALA A 139 -8.51 1.36 28.63
N ALA A 140 -9.32 0.85 29.55
CA ALA A 140 -10.73 0.59 29.25
C ALA A 140 -11.36 1.86 28.65
N PRO A 141 -12.36 1.72 27.75
CA PRO A 141 -13.11 2.88 27.28
C PRO A 141 -13.46 3.79 28.47
N PRO A 142 -13.24 5.11 28.35
CA PRO A 142 -13.12 5.85 27.09
C PRO A 142 -11.69 6.07 26.55
N PHE A 143 -10.63 5.56 27.19
CA PHE A 143 -9.26 6.03 26.95
C PHE A 143 -8.37 5.15 26.06
N GLY A 144 -8.79 3.91 25.76
CA GLY A 144 -8.09 3.02 24.83
C GLY A 144 -8.37 3.33 23.35
N PRO A 145 -7.53 2.84 22.42
CA PRO A 145 -7.76 3.00 20.99
C PRO A 145 -9.12 2.38 20.62
N ARG A 146 -10.00 3.18 20.01
CA ARG A 146 -11.36 2.75 19.62
C ARG A 146 -11.43 2.13 18.22
N ARG A 147 -10.39 2.34 17.42
CA ARG A 147 -10.32 1.96 16.02
C ARG A 147 -9.00 1.29 15.72
N CYS A 148 -9.04 0.31 14.84
CA CYS A 148 -7.86 -0.29 14.27
C CYS A 148 -7.06 0.78 13.51
N VAL A 149 -5.76 0.89 13.81
CA VAL A 149 -4.88 1.85 13.13
C VAL A 149 -4.68 1.50 11.64
N GLY A 150 -4.80 0.21 11.30
CA GLY A 150 -4.57 -0.28 9.94
C GLY A 150 -5.78 -0.19 9.01
N CYS A 151 -7.00 -0.40 9.47
CA CYS A 151 -8.21 -0.34 8.63
C CYS A 151 -9.24 0.71 9.05
N GLY A 152 -8.98 1.45 10.14
CA GLY A 152 -9.90 2.46 10.68
C GLY A 152 -11.19 1.93 11.30
N SER A 153 -11.46 0.63 11.22
CA SER A 153 -12.67 0.00 11.75
C SER A 153 -12.74 0.09 13.28
N GLU A 154 -13.94 0.30 13.82
CA GLU A 154 -14.16 0.30 15.26
C GLU A 154 -13.99 -1.10 15.85
N PHE A 155 -13.41 -1.15 17.05
CA PHE A 155 -13.30 -2.38 17.82
C PHE A 155 -14.65 -2.73 18.45
N THR A 156 -14.99 -4.01 18.39
CA THR A 156 -16.21 -4.59 18.98
C THR A 156 -15.83 -5.86 19.75
N PRO A 157 -16.74 -6.49 20.52
CA PRO A 157 -16.45 -7.78 21.15
C PRO A 157 -16.03 -8.87 20.14
N GLU A 158 -16.50 -8.79 18.90
CA GLU A 158 -16.15 -9.70 17.81
C GLU A 158 -14.86 -9.28 17.07
N ARG A 159 -14.52 -7.99 17.11
CA ARG A 159 -13.28 -7.43 16.55
C ARG A 159 -12.41 -6.89 17.68
N VAL A 160 -11.71 -7.81 18.34
CA VAL A 160 -10.88 -7.52 19.52
C VAL A 160 -9.64 -6.72 19.10
N ALA A 161 -9.26 -5.75 19.93
CA ALA A 161 -8.07 -4.93 19.76
C ALA A 161 -6.82 -5.69 20.20
N GLU A 162 -5.82 -5.71 19.34
CA GLU A 162 -4.49 -6.25 19.62
C GLU A 162 -3.50 -5.10 19.76
N THR A 163 -2.94 -4.93 20.96
CA THR A 163 -2.18 -3.73 21.33
C THR A 163 -0.68 -3.99 21.37
N HIS A 164 0.07 -3.08 20.74
CA HIS A 164 1.52 -3.13 20.66
C HIS A 164 2.14 -1.77 20.93
N HIS A 165 3.41 -1.77 21.31
CA HIS A 165 4.22 -0.56 21.34
C HIS A 165 4.95 -0.40 20.01
N GLY A 166 4.84 0.79 19.41
CA GLY A 166 5.69 1.19 18.29
C GLY A 166 7.13 1.23 18.75
N GLY A 167 8.01 0.51 18.05
CA GLY A 167 9.45 0.65 18.18
C GLY A 167 10.05 0.57 16.78
N GLY A 168 10.86 1.55 16.40
CA GLY A 168 11.48 1.58 15.09
C GLY A 168 12.13 2.93 14.76
N ASP A 169 13.01 2.92 13.76
CA ASP A 169 13.78 4.10 13.33
C ASP A 169 12.95 5.12 12.52
N ASP A 170 11.66 4.90 12.29
CA ASP A 170 10.83 5.81 11.49
C ASP A 170 10.29 6.96 12.36
N PRO A 171 10.65 8.22 12.07
CA PRO A 171 10.25 9.37 12.89
C PRO A 171 8.73 9.62 12.93
N ALA A 172 7.94 9.01 12.04
CA ALA A 172 6.48 9.03 12.11
C ALA A 172 5.91 8.12 13.23
N PHE A 173 6.77 7.31 13.86
CA PHE A 173 6.46 6.36 14.91
C PHE A 173 7.38 6.63 16.11
N SER A 174 6.89 7.38 17.09
CA SER A 174 7.65 7.55 18.33
C SER A 174 7.76 6.20 19.06
N ASP A 175 8.93 5.88 19.62
CA ASP A 175 9.17 4.67 20.45
C ASP A 175 8.22 4.51 21.66
N SER A 176 7.39 5.52 21.94
CA SER A 176 6.42 5.57 23.03
C SER A 176 4.96 5.42 22.61
N SER A 177 4.63 5.39 21.31
CA SER A 177 3.22 5.33 20.89
C SER A 177 2.72 3.88 20.93
N SER A 178 1.75 3.59 21.79
CA SER A 178 0.96 2.36 21.68
C SER A 178 -0.03 2.49 20.53
N PHE A 179 -0.29 1.38 19.85
CA PHE A 179 -1.28 1.29 18.79
C PHE A 179 -2.04 -0.02 18.90
N ALA A 180 -3.22 -0.07 18.28
CA ALA A 180 -4.00 -1.30 18.22
C ALA A 180 -4.42 -1.63 16.80
N VAL A 181 -4.37 -2.92 16.47
CA VAL A 181 -4.84 -3.49 15.21
C VAL A 181 -5.92 -4.54 15.46
N CYS A 182 -6.79 -4.80 14.48
CA CYS A 182 -7.65 -5.98 14.51
C CYS A 182 -6.86 -7.21 14.04
N ALA A 183 -7.38 -8.42 14.28
CA ALA A 183 -6.74 -9.67 13.88
C ALA A 183 -6.30 -9.66 12.39
N ASP A 184 -7.19 -9.26 11.46
CA ASP A 184 -6.85 -9.21 10.03
C ASP A 184 -5.67 -8.28 9.72
N CYS A 185 -5.66 -7.07 10.32
CA CYS A 185 -4.56 -6.11 10.14
C CYS A 185 -3.28 -6.57 10.85
N HIS A 186 -3.43 -7.32 11.94
CA HIS A 186 -2.29 -7.91 12.64
C HIS A 186 -1.66 -9.02 11.80
N ASP A 187 -2.48 -9.87 11.17
CA ASP A 187 -2.03 -10.93 10.28
C ASP A 187 -1.26 -10.35 9.08
N ARG A 188 -1.66 -9.20 8.54
CA ARG A 188 -0.90 -8.47 7.50
C ARG A 188 0.51 -8.06 7.95
N LEU A 189 0.66 -7.59 9.18
CA LEU A 189 1.97 -7.23 9.75
C LEU A 189 2.87 -8.46 9.97
N HIS A 190 2.28 -9.66 9.93
CA HIS A 190 2.94 -10.96 10.06
C HIS A 190 2.86 -11.79 8.78
N GLN A 191 2.56 -11.18 7.64
CA GLN A 191 2.75 -11.84 6.36
C GLN A 191 4.23 -12.18 6.15
N PRO A 192 4.55 -13.22 5.35
CA PRO A 192 5.93 -13.64 5.08
C PRO A 192 6.81 -12.50 4.57
N LEU A 193 6.22 -11.67 3.70
CA LEU A 193 6.77 -10.37 3.29
C LEU A 193 5.98 -9.27 4.00
N PRO A 194 6.32 -8.97 5.27
CA PRO A 194 5.46 -8.14 6.09
C PRO A 194 5.49 -6.69 5.61
N GLU A 195 4.30 -6.12 5.48
CA GLU A 195 4.10 -4.67 5.40
C GLU A 195 4.71 -4.01 6.65
N THR A 196 5.26 -2.81 6.48
CA THR A 196 5.56 -2.00 7.65
C THR A 196 4.26 -1.45 8.24
N LEU A 197 4.27 -1.11 9.53
CA LEU A 197 3.14 -0.41 10.14
C LEU A 197 2.83 0.92 9.40
N ALA A 198 3.86 1.55 8.83
CA ALA A 198 3.72 2.71 7.97
C ALA A 198 2.89 2.39 6.73
N ASP A 199 3.22 1.32 6.02
CA ASP A 199 2.52 0.90 4.81
C ASP A 199 1.05 0.61 5.11
N LEU A 200 0.78 -0.15 6.18
CA LEU A 200 -0.58 -0.47 6.61
C LEU A 200 -1.40 0.79 6.96
N VAL A 201 -0.81 1.75 7.67
CA VAL A 201 -1.50 2.99 8.05
C VAL A 201 -1.71 3.92 6.86
N PHE A 202 -0.72 4.03 5.98
CA PHE A 202 -0.75 4.94 4.85
C PHE A 202 -1.59 4.42 3.68
N GLU A 203 -1.78 3.11 3.55
CA GLU A 203 -2.66 2.52 2.54
C GLU A 203 -4.11 3.03 2.65
N GLN A 204 -4.59 3.28 3.87
CA GLN A 204 -5.95 3.79 4.09
C GLN A 204 -6.09 5.30 3.85
N ARG A 205 -5.00 5.99 3.50
CA ARG A 205 -4.97 7.45 3.41
C ARG A 205 -4.76 7.87 1.96
N PRO A 206 -5.43 8.95 1.52
CA PRO A 206 -5.22 9.45 0.16
C PRO A 206 -3.77 9.89 -0.01
N PRO A 207 -3.15 9.64 -1.18
CA PRO A 207 -1.84 10.21 -1.50
C PRO A 207 -1.89 11.73 -1.45
N CYS A 208 -0.77 12.36 -1.14
CA CYS A 208 -0.67 13.82 -1.14
C CYS A 208 -1.13 14.40 -2.49
N PRO A 209 -2.06 15.38 -2.50
CA PRO A 209 -2.56 15.95 -3.75
C PRO A 209 -1.53 16.85 -4.46
N ALA A 210 -0.49 17.30 -3.74
CA ALA A 210 0.59 18.13 -4.29
C ALA A 210 1.72 17.28 -4.91
N CYS A 211 2.30 16.38 -4.12
CA CYS A 211 3.51 15.63 -4.51
C CYS A 211 3.29 14.13 -4.76
N SER A 212 2.05 13.63 -4.64
CA SER A 212 1.71 12.21 -4.83
C SER A 212 2.37 11.21 -3.88
N ALA A 213 3.06 11.68 -2.84
CA ALA A 213 3.61 10.82 -1.80
C ALA A 213 2.49 10.14 -0.99
N ILE A 214 2.65 8.84 -0.71
CA ILE A 214 1.68 8.01 0.03
C ILE A 214 1.78 8.23 1.55
N ARG A 215 2.87 8.85 2.04
CA ARG A 215 3.08 9.16 3.47
C ARG A 215 2.23 10.34 3.97
N THR A 216 0.93 10.14 4.05
CA THR A 216 -0.06 11.11 4.54
C THR A 216 -0.29 10.96 6.03
N LEU A 217 0.03 11.98 6.83
CA LEU A 217 -0.22 12.05 8.26
C LEU A 217 -1.63 12.59 8.53
N ALA A 218 -2.31 12.05 9.55
CA ALA A 218 -3.54 12.63 10.05
C ALA A 218 -3.20 13.80 10.98
N VAL A 219 -3.97 14.88 10.90
CA VAL A 219 -3.79 16.07 11.71
C VAL A 219 -4.78 16.05 12.86
N MET A 220 -4.26 16.17 14.09
CA MET A 220 -5.06 16.28 15.30
C MET A 220 -4.93 17.68 15.88
N TRP A 221 -6.09 18.29 16.16
CA TRP A 221 -6.21 19.59 16.81
C TRP A 221 -6.62 19.41 18.28
N GLY A 222 -6.18 20.34 19.13
CA GLY A 222 -6.49 20.37 20.55
C GLY A 222 -5.41 19.76 21.43
N MET A 223 -5.79 19.45 22.67
CA MET A 223 -4.91 18.87 23.69
C MET A 223 -5.33 17.42 23.97
N PRO A 224 -4.76 16.43 23.26
CA PRO A 224 -5.11 15.04 23.51
C PRO A 224 -4.73 14.62 24.93
N PRO A 225 -5.46 13.65 25.52
CA PRO A 225 -5.18 13.15 26.87
C PRO A 225 -3.89 12.34 26.98
N GLY A 226 -3.19 12.10 25.87
CA GLY A 226 -1.94 11.36 25.78
C GLY A 226 -1.19 11.69 24.50
N PRO A 227 0.00 11.11 24.27
CA PRO A 227 0.72 11.29 23.02
C PRO A 227 -0.15 10.87 21.83
N PRO A 228 -0.06 11.57 20.69
CA PRO A 228 -0.80 11.18 19.49
C PRO A 228 -0.38 9.75 19.07
N GLY A 229 -1.34 9.02 18.50
CA GLY A 229 -1.07 7.71 17.91
C GLY A 229 -0.09 7.80 16.74
N PRO A 230 0.37 6.66 16.22
CA PRO A 230 1.30 6.63 15.09
C PRO A 230 0.76 7.37 13.86
N CYS A 231 1.64 8.02 13.11
CA CYS A 231 1.31 8.79 11.90
C CYS A 231 0.26 9.89 12.14
N VAL A 232 0.19 10.46 13.34
CA VAL A 232 -0.65 11.61 13.67
C VAL A 232 0.24 12.78 14.08
N VAL A 233 0.00 13.96 13.51
CA VAL A 233 0.70 15.20 13.86
C VAL A 233 -0.24 16.12 14.64
N LEU A 234 0.28 16.80 15.66
CA LEU A 234 -0.47 17.81 16.42
C LEU A 234 -0.33 19.17 15.74
N ALA A 235 -1.45 19.78 15.37
CA ALA A 235 -1.50 21.11 14.75
C ALA A 235 -1.60 22.27 15.77
N GLY A 236 -1.72 21.95 17.06
CA GLY A 236 -1.79 22.94 18.15
C GLY A 236 -3.09 22.87 18.95
N CYS A 237 -3.17 23.66 20.02
CA CYS A 237 -4.30 23.64 20.95
C CYS A 237 -5.53 24.42 20.45
N ASP A 238 -5.33 25.42 19.61
CA ASP A 238 -6.39 26.31 19.13
C ASP A 238 -6.58 26.14 17.61
N VAL A 239 -7.83 25.96 17.19
CA VAL A 239 -8.19 25.96 15.77
C VAL A 239 -8.35 27.41 15.33
N THR A 240 -7.40 27.89 14.51
CA THR A 240 -7.51 29.20 13.86
C THR A 240 -7.75 28.98 12.37
N GLY A 241 -9.00 29.10 11.93
CA GLY A 241 -9.40 28.95 10.54
C GLY A 241 -9.98 27.56 10.22
N THR A 242 -9.80 27.14 8.97
CA THR A 242 -10.32 25.88 8.46
C THR A 242 -9.52 24.70 9.00
N ILE A 243 -10.23 23.68 9.49
CA ILE A 243 -9.62 22.45 9.98
C ILE A 243 -9.13 21.64 8.77
N LEU A 244 -7.80 21.51 8.67
CA LEU A 244 -7.16 20.61 7.73
C LEU A 244 -6.87 19.29 8.45
N GLU A 245 -7.34 18.18 7.90
CA GLU A 245 -7.29 16.86 8.53
C GLU A 245 -6.07 16.03 8.12
N MET A 246 -5.36 16.44 7.06
CA MET A 246 -4.23 15.70 6.48
C MET A 246 -3.01 16.59 6.29
N ARG A 247 -1.83 16.00 6.45
CA ARG A 247 -0.54 16.62 6.18
C ARG A 247 0.41 15.65 5.49
N CYS A 248 1.12 16.10 4.46
CA CYS A 248 2.12 15.28 3.80
C CYS A 248 3.40 15.22 4.62
N ALA A 249 3.90 14.01 4.94
CA ALA A 249 5.18 13.85 5.64
C ALA A 249 6.38 14.25 4.77
N ILE A 250 6.23 14.31 3.45
CA ILE A 250 7.32 14.60 2.50
C ILE A 250 7.41 16.10 2.19
N CYS A 251 6.34 16.70 1.67
CA CYS A 251 6.34 18.11 1.27
C CYS A 251 5.74 19.06 2.30
N GLY A 252 5.12 18.54 3.36
CA GLY A 252 4.49 19.35 4.41
C GLY A 252 3.14 19.96 4.02
N TYR A 253 2.63 19.74 2.81
CA TYR A 253 1.33 20.26 2.37
C TYR A 253 0.20 19.78 3.27
N GLU A 254 -0.63 20.69 3.75
CA GLU A 254 -1.80 20.42 4.60
C GLU A 254 -3.08 20.58 3.77
N TRP A 255 -4.04 19.68 3.93
CA TRP A 255 -5.31 19.72 3.18
C TRP A 255 -6.46 19.06 3.92
N SER A 256 -7.64 19.23 3.34
CA SER A 256 -8.85 18.47 3.65
C SER A 256 -9.41 17.87 2.36
N GLU A 257 -9.98 16.66 2.46
CA GLU A 257 -10.76 15.99 1.42
C GLU A 257 -12.16 16.60 1.26
N HIS A 258 -12.58 17.50 2.15
CA HIS A 258 -13.88 18.17 2.08
C HIS A 258 -13.84 19.35 1.10
N ASP A 259 -14.44 19.17 -0.09
CA ASP A 259 -14.42 20.20 -1.15
C ASP A 259 -15.27 21.43 -0.84
N ASP A 260 -16.23 21.33 0.09
CA ASP A 260 -17.07 22.44 0.56
C ASP A 260 -16.29 23.49 1.36
N LEU A 261 -15.11 23.15 1.87
CA LEU A 261 -14.19 24.08 2.53
C LEU A 261 -13.46 24.99 1.54
N TYR A 262 -13.50 24.68 0.24
CA TYR A 262 -12.75 25.36 -0.80
C TYR A 262 -13.70 26.03 -1.80
N PRO A 263 -13.47 27.31 -2.16
CA PRO A 263 -14.37 28.03 -3.05
C PRO A 263 -14.25 27.52 -4.49
N LEU A 264 -15.39 27.47 -5.19
CA LEU A 264 -15.48 27.19 -6.62
C LEU A 264 -14.53 28.08 -7.41
N ALA A 265 -13.68 27.48 -8.26
CA ALA A 265 -12.73 28.19 -9.11
C ALA A 265 -13.41 28.79 -10.34
N THR A 266 -14.46 29.58 -10.12
CA THR A 266 -15.24 30.21 -11.19
C THR A 266 -14.36 31.20 -11.93
N GLY A 267 -14.13 30.95 -13.22
CA GLY A 267 -13.28 31.80 -14.06
C GLY A 267 -11.78 31.47 -14.02
N ALA A 268 -11.38 30.30 -13.49
CA ALA A 268 -10.00 29.85 -13.59
C ALA A 268 -9.52 29.82 -15.05
N ALA A 269 -8.36 30.42 -15.29
CA ALA A 269 -7.69 30.49 -16.58
C ALA A 269 -6.51 29.52 -16.64
N GLY A 270 -6.00 29.27 -17.86
CA GLY A 270 -4.81 28.45 -18.06
C GLY A 270 -3.61 29.00 -17.28
N GLY A 271 -3.01 28.16 -16.44
CA GLY A 271 -1.89 28.49 -15.57
C GLY A 271 -2.26 28.75 -14.11
N ASP A 272 -3.54 28.97 -13.80
CA ASP A 272 -4.00 29.20 -12.43
C ASP A 272 -3.78 27.96 -11.56
N ARG A 273 -3.37 28.16 -10.31
CA ARG A 273 -3.23 27.07 -9.34
C ARG A 273 -4.62 26.70 -8.81
N VAL A 274 -5.01 25.45 -8.99
CA VAL A 274 -6.32 24.92 -8.58
C VAL A 274 -6.16 23.54 -7.95
N ARG A 275 -7.22 23.09 -7.28
CA ARG A 275 -7.40 21.71 -6.84
C ARG A 275 -8.63 21.11 -7.51
N ALA A 276 -8.61 19.82 -7.83
CA ALA A 276 -9.75 19.12 -8.41
C ALA A 276 -9.61 17.60 -8.20
N ARG A 277 -10.68 16.85 -8.48
CA ARG A 277 -10.69 15.39 -8.44
C ARG A 277 -10.47 14.78 -9.81
N LEU A 278 -9.78 13.64 -9.86
CA LEU A 278 -9.61 12.85 -11.08
C LEU A 278 -10.96 12.35 -11.61
N CYS A 279 -11.11 12.30 -12.94
CA CYS A 279 -12.31 11.80 -13.59
C CYS A 279 -12.53 10.28 -13.41
N ASP A 280 -13.82 9.92 -13.43
CA ASP A 280 -14.44 8.69 -13.98
C ASP A 280 -13.79 8.13 -15.26
N TYR A 281 -12.67 7.40 -15.22
CA TYR A 281 -12.23 6.63 -16.41
C TYR A 281 -12.85 5.23 -16.43
N PRO A 282 -13.38 4.76 -17.57
CA PRO A 282 -13.79 3.37 -17.69
C PRO A 282 -12.56 2.48 -17.42
N PRO A 283 -12.67 1.47 -16.53
CA PRO A 283 -11.53 0.78 -15.91
C PRO A 283 -10.78 -0.21 -16.84
N GLN A 284 -10.72 0.05 -18.15
CA GLN A 284 -10.47 -1.02 -19.13
C GLN A 284 -9.04 -1.21 -19.59
N ASP A 285 -8.05 -0.41 -19.16
CA ASP A 285 -6.68 -0.59 -19.65
C ASP A 285 -5.65 -0.98 -18.58
N PHE A 286 -5.77 -0.58 -17.31
CA PHE A 286 -4.86 -1.00 -16.23
C PHE A 286 -5.58 -0.90 -14.87
N PRO A 287 -5.29 -1.78 -13.88
CA PRO A 287 -5.74 -1.55 -12.52
C PRO A 287 -5.14 -0.20 -12.05
N PRO A 288 -5.95 0.80 -11.66
CA PRO A 288 -5.39 2.09 -11.30
C PRO A 288 -4.53 1.91 -10.06
N SER A 289 -3.24 2.24 -10.19
CA SER A 289 -2.38 2.54 -9.05
C SER A 289 -3.14 3.45 -8.07
N PRO A 290 -2.89 3.39 -6.74
CA PRO A 290 -3.48 4.35 -5.80
C PRO A 290 -3.32 5.82 -6.22
N ARG A 291 -2.32 6.11 -7.07
CA ARG A 291 -2.07 7.43 -7.67
C ARG A 291 -3.07 7.81 -8.77
N ASP A 292 -3.73 6.87 -9.42
CA ASP A 292 -4.61 7.13 -10.57
C ASP A 292 -6.07 6.77 -10.29
N GLN A 293 -6.43 6.58 -9.02
CA GLN A 293 -7.80 6.27 -8.62
C GLN A 293 -8.76 7.42 -8.97
N PRO A 294 -9.89 7.15 -9.63
CA PRO A 294 -10.93 8.14 -9.83
C PRO A 294 -11.39 8.78 -8.51
N GLY A 295 -11.74 10.06 -8.55
CA GLY A 295 -12.11 10.82 -7.35
C GLY A 295 -10.94 11.27 -6.46
N ARG A 296 -9.71 10.81 -6.73
CA ARG A 296 -8.49 11.28 -6.03
C ARG A 296 -8.32 12.79 -6.21
N LEU A 297 -7.98 13.48 -5.13
CA LEU A 297 -7.66 14.90 -5.15
C LEU A 297 -6.25 15.16 -5.72
N VAL A 298 -6.12 16.15 -6.60
CA VAL A 298 -4.85 16.67 -7.10
C VAL A 298 -4.82 18.19 -7.07
N VAL A 299 -3.63 18.76 -6.91
CA VAL A 299 -3.36 20.21 -6.91
C VAL A 299 -2.29 20.52 -7.95
N GLY A 300 -2.50 21.59 -8.71
CA GLY A 300 -1.54 21.99 -9.73
C GLY A 300 -2.02 23.15 -10.58
N ARG A 301 -1.40 23.31 -11.75
CA ARG A 301 -1.75 24.37 -12.71
C ARG A 301 -2.82 23.90 -13.66
N TYR A 302 -3.91 24.65 -13.73
CA TYR A 302 -5.02 24.39 -14.61
C TYR A 302 -4.62 24.57 -16.08
N HIS A 303 -5.02 23.64 -16.94
CA HIS A 303 -4.71 23.66 -18.36
C HIS A 303 -5.93 23.19 -19.18
N PRO A 304 -6.91 24.06 -19.47
CA PRO A 304 -8.04 23.68 -20.32
C PRO A 304 -7.55 23.41 -21.74
N HIS A 305 -7.79 22.20 -22.23
CA HIS A 305 -7.40 21.79 -23.58
C HIS A 305 -8.65 21.58 -24.43
N HIS A 306 -8.83 22.41 -25.45
CA HIS A 306 -9.89 22.19 -26.43
C HIS A 306 -9.51 21.00 -27.32
N VAL A 307 -10.38 20.00 -27.35
CA VAL A 307 -10.28 18.85 -28.25
C VAL A 307 -11.37 18.98 -29.29
N ASP A 308 -10.97 19.04 -30.55
CA ASP A 308 -11.86 18.99 -31.70
C ASP A 308 -11.44 17.80 -32.57
N GLY A 309 -11.96 16.63 -32.21
CA GLY A 309 -11.62 15.35 -32.82
C GLY A 309 -12.80 14.69 -33.50
N ALA A 310 -12.52 13.70 -34.35
CA ALA A 310 -13.54 12.96 -35.09
C ALA A 310 -14.57 12.22 -34.21
N TRP A 311 -14.23 11.98 -32.94
CA TRP A 311 -15.02 11.17 -31.99
C TRP A 311 -15.48 11.95 -30.75
N GLU A 312 -14.87 13.10 -30.47
CA GLU A 312 -15.22 13.96 -29.34
C GLU A 312 -14.90 15.42 -29.69
N SER A 313 -15.80 16.33 -29.32
CA SER A 313 -15.59 17.77 -29.38
C SER A 313 -15.94 18.33 -28.00
N GLY A 314 -15.01 19.05 -27.39
CA GLY A 314 -15.22 19.64 -26.06
C GLY A 314 -13.95 20.20 -25.43
N THR A 315 -14.08 20.69 -24.21
CA THR A 315 -12.93 21.09 -23.39
C THR A 315 -12.58 19.95 -22.45
N ARG A 316 -11.37 19.41 -22.58
CA ARG A 316 -10.78 18.55 -21.55
C ARG A 316 -10.15 19.42 -20.48
N HIS A 317 -10.49 19.14 -19.23
CA HIS A 317 -9.98 19.88 -18.09
C HIS A 317 -8.78 19.13 -17.54
N LEU A 318 -7.59 19.70 -17.71
CA LEU A 318 -6.33 19.12 -17.23
C LEU A 318 -5.77 19.92 -16.06
N ILE A 319 -5.07 19.23 -15.17
CA ILE A 319 -4.17 19.83 -14.19
C ILE A 319 -2.76 19.27 -14.44
N ILE A 320 -1.79 20.17 -14.58
CA ILE A 320 -0.37 19.83 -14.45
C ILE A 320 -0.07 19.85 -12.96
N GLY A 321 0.03 18.67 -12.34
CA GLY A 321 0.27 18.51 -10.91
C GLY A 321 1.58 19.16 -10.48
N GLU A 322 1.71 19.48 -9.19
CA GLU A 322 2.99 19.96 -8.64
C GLU A 322 4.09 18.89 -8.68
N ASP A 323 3.71 17.62 -8.80
CA ASP A 323 4.55 16.47 -9.13
C ASP A 323 4.91 16.35 -10.62
N ARG A 324 4.50 17.31 -11.46
CA ARG A 324 4.73 17.39 -12.91
C ARG A 324 4.00 16.32 -13.74
N LYS A 325 3.05 15.57 -13.15
CA LYS A 325 2.19 14.65 -13.90
C LYS A 325 0.99 15.40 -14.50
N HIS A 326 0.42 14.84 -15.56
CA HIS A 326 -0.79 15.36 -16.20
C HIS A 326 -2.01 14.59 -15.70
N TYR A 327 -2.99 15.31 -15.18
CA TYR A 327 -4.21 14.75 -14.61
C TYR A 327 -5.42 15.25 -15.37
N ILE A 328 -6.32 14.34 -15.74
CA ILE A 328 -7.63 14.70 -16.30
C ILE A 328 -8.63 14.72 -15.15
N VAL A 329 -9.29 15.86 -14.98
CA VAL A 329 -10.07 16.17 -13.78
C VAL A 329 -11.52 16.50 -14.08
N ASP A 330 -12.39 16.22 -13.12
CA ASP A 330 -13.81 16.56 -13.22
C ASP A 330 -13.97 18.08 -13.11
N PRO A 331 -14.47 18.78 -14.15
CA PRO A 331 -14.68 20.22 -14.12
C PRO A 331 -15.59 20.68 -12.97
N ALA A 332 -16.54 19.86 -12.52
CA ALA A 332 -17.44 20.20 -11.42
C ALA A 332 -16.71 20.30 -10.06
N THR A 333 -15.50 19.75 -9.96
CA THR A 333 -14.70 19.69 -8.73
C THR A 333 -13.57 20.71 -8.66
N ILE A 334 -13.39 21.54 -9.69
CA ILE A 334 -12.31 22.53 -9.70
C ILE A 334 -12.59 23.62 -8.63
N ARG A 335 -11.68 23.75 -7.67
CA ARG A 335 -11.71 24.72 -6.57
C ARG A 335 -10.39 25.47 -6.48
N TRP A 336 -10.41 26.66 -5.87
CA TRP A 336 -9.18 27.32 -5.44
C TRP A 336 -8.49 26.47 -4.35
N PRO A 337 -7.14 26.46 -4.30
CA PRO A 337 -6.41 25.57 -3.40
C PRO A 337 -6.42 26.06 -1.95
N ASP A 338 -6.72 27.33 -1.71
CA ASP A 338 -6.81 27.91 -0.38
C ASP A 338 -8.25 27.77 0.14
N PRO A 339 -8.43 27.30 1.38
CA PRO A 339 -9.76 27.17 1.97
C PRO A 339 -10.37 28.57 2.19
N ALA A 340 -11.70 28.63 2.24
CA ALA A 340 -12.36 29.88 2.63
C ALA A 340 -12.01 30.23 4.08
N ASP A 341 -11.65 31.48 4.35
CA ASP A 341 -11.52 32.00 5.72
C ASP A 341 -12.91 32.04 6.36
N ASN A 342 -13.29 30.97 7.06
CA ASN A 342 -14.54 30.93 7.81
C ASN A 342 -14.38 31.64 9.16
N PHE A 343 -14.24 32.96 9.12
CA PHE A 343 -14.50 33.84 10.26
C PHE A 343 -15.47 34.94 9.88
N SER A 344 -16.76 34.61 9.88
CA SER A 344 -17.77 35.60 10.25
C SER A 344 -17.75 35.73 11.78
N THR A 345 -17.02 36.73 12.28
CA THR A 345 -17.21 37.25 13.64
C THR A 345 -18.69 37.62 13.82
N ASN A 346 -19.35 37.00 14.80
CA ASN A 346 -20.51 37.56 15.47
C ASN A 346 -20.19 37.69 16.96
#